data_AF-A0A2A5T819-F1
#
_entry.id   AF-A0A2A5T819-F1
#
_cell.length_a   1.000
_cell.length_b   1.000
_cell.length_c   1.000
_cell.angle_alpha   90.00
_cell.angle_beta   90.00
_cell.angle_gamma   90.00
#
_symmetry.space_group_name_H-M   'P 1'
#
loop_
_entity.id
_entity.type
_entity.pdbx_description
1 polymer ?
#
loop_
_entity_poly.entity_id
_entity_poly.type
_entity_poly.pdbx_seq_one_letter_code
_entity_poly.pdbx_strand_id
1 'polypeptide(L)' 'MGWFYDFKLHLIINDQGGIISVKVTTDNVDDKKPVLEMVDEILGFLYGDKGYISGSL' A
#
# COMPACT_ATOMS: atom_id res chain seq x y z
N MET A 1 21.31 15.78 -13.77
CA MET A 1 20.44 16.02 -12.60
C MET A 1 19.00 15.84 -13.04
N GLY A 2 18.52 14.59 -13.04
CA GLY A 2 17.15 14.29 -13.47
C GLY A 2 16.20 14.39 -12.29
N TRP A 3 15.14 15.19 -12.43
CA TRP A 3 14.01 15.13 -11.51
C TRP A 3 13.17 13.90 -11.88
N PHE A 4 13.15 12.90 -11.00
CA PHE A 4 12.15 11.84 -11.06
C PHE A 4 10.97 12.29 -10.21
N TYR A 5 9.87 12.62 -10.87
CA TYR A 5 8.57 12.80 -10.22
C TYR A 5 7.74 11.55 -10.47
N ASP A 6 8.10 10.47 -9.78
CA ASP A 6 7.31 9.25 -9.79
C ASP A 6 6.70 9.02 -8.41
N PHE A 7 5.46 8.59 -8.41
CA PHE A 7 4.67 8.39 -7.19
C PHE A 7 3.90 7.08 -7.30
N LYS A 8 3.69 6.46 -6.15
CA LYS A 8 2.90 5.24 -6.03
C LYS A 8 1.56 5.59 -5.41
N LEU A 9 0.51 4.99 -5.94
CA LEU A 9 -0.83 5.05 -5.40
C LEU A 9 -1.18 3.69 -4.80
N HIS A 10 -1.48 3.68 -3.50
CA HIS A 10 -1.92 2.51 -2.75
C HIS A 10 -3.42 2.63 -2.47
N LEU A 11 -4.17 1.57 -2.73
CA LEU A 11 -5.60 1.49 -2.51
C LEU A 11 -5.94 0.23 -1.71
N ILE A 12 -6.75 0.38 -0.66
CA ILE A 12 -7.44 -0.74 -0.01
C ILE A 12 -8.92 -0.63 -0.35
N ILE A 13 -9.48 -1.70 -0.89
CA ILE A 13 -10.85 -1.77 -1.36
C ILE A 13 -11.54 -2.93 -0.65
N ASN A 14 -12.80 -2.76 -0.25
CA ASN A 14 -13.61 -3.86 0.26
C ASN A 14 -14.09 -4.79 -0.87
N ASP A 15 -14.73 -5.89 -0.50
CA ASP A 15 -15.30 -6.89 -1.41
C ASP A 15 -16.41 -6.34 -2.32
N GLN A 16 -17.04 -5.22 -1.93
CA GLN A 16 -18.06 -4.53 -2.71
C GLN A 16 -17.49 -3.48 -3.68
N GLY A 17 -16.17 -3.32 -3.75
CA GLY A 17 -15.53 -2.30 -4.61
C GLY A 17 -15.45 -0.90 -3.99
N GLY A 18 -15.84 -0.74 -2.72
CA GLY A 18 -15.71 0.50 -1.97
C GLY A 18 -14.29 0.76 -1.50
N ILE A 19 -13.79 1.98 -1.72
CA ILE A 19 -12.45 2.39 -1.27
C ILE A 19 -12.48 2.62 0.25
N ILE A 20 -11.65 1.86 0.98
CA ILE A 20 -11.51 1.96 2.44
C ILE A 20 -10.38 2.92 2.81
N SER A 21 -9.24 2.83 2.10
CA SER A 21 -8.05 3.64 2.38
C SER A 21 -7.28 3.95 1.11
N VAL A 22 -6.70 5.16 1.07
CA VAL A 22 -5.91 5.67 -0.06
C VAL A 22 -4.65 6.29 0.48
N LYS A 23 -3.50 5.97 -0.14
CA LYS A 23 -2.23 6.62 0.19
C LYS A 23 -1.40 6.85 -1.05
N VAL A 24 -0.81 8.05 -1.14
CA VAL A 24 0.15 8.40 -2.18
C VAL A 24 1.53 8.49 -1.54
N THR A 25 2.51 7.83 -2.11
CA THR A 25 3.91 7.89 -1.67
C THR A 25 4.82 8.27 -2.82
N THR A 26 6.00 8.80 -2.52
CA THR A 26 7.07 8.89 -3.52
C THR A 26 7.50 7.48 -3.93
N ASP A 27 8.02 7.33 -5.16
CA ASP A 27 8.41 6.03 -5.70
C ASP A 27 9.49 5.31 -4.86
N ASN A 28 10.39 6.06 -4.21
CA ASN A 28 11.45 5.49 -3.37
C ASN A 28 10.96 4.86 -2.05
N VAL A 29 9.67 4.93 -1.73
CA VAL A 29 9.10 4.37 -0.51
C VAL A 29 8.85 2.88 -0.71
N ASP A 30 9.35 2.07 0.22
CA ASP A 30 9.03 0.64 0.32
C ASP A 30 7.54 0.47 0.63
N ASP A 31 6.85 -0.31 -0.21
CA ASP A 31 5.40 -0.51 -0.22
C ASP A 31 4.86 -1.16 1.06
N LYS A 32 5.73 -1.80 1.86
CA LYS A 32 5.34 -2.39 3.15
C LYS A 32 4.98 -1.33 4.20
N LYS A 33 5.68 -0.19 4.18
CA LYS A 33 5.43 0.90 5.14
C LYS A 33 4.04 1.53 4.96
N PRO A 34 3.64 1.97 3.75
CA PRO A 34 2.33 2.56 3.57
C PRO A 34 1.20 1.57 3.85
N VAL A 35 1.34 0.29 3.47
CA VAL A 35 0.30 -0.71 3.75
C VAL A 35 0.08 -0.92 5.24
N LEU A 36 1.13 -1.01 6.06
CA LEU A 36 0.98 -1.14 7.51
C LEU A 36 0.23 0.05 8.13
N GLU A 37 0.53 1.27 7.69
CA GLU A 37 -0.20 2.46 8.15
C GLU A 37 -1.66 2.49 7.66
N MET A 38 -1.93 1.97 6.46
CA MET A 38 -3.27 1.98 5.89
C MET A 38 -4.21 0.95 6.53
N VAL A 39 -3.68 -0.08 7.19
CA VAL A 39 -4.46 -1.18 7.81
C VAL A 39 -4.62 -1.06 9.31
N ASP A 40 -4.02 -0.06 9.95
CA ASP A 40 -3.98 0.09 11.42
C ASP A 40 -5.38 0.06 12.07
N GLU A 41 -6.39 0.60 11.38
CA GLU A 41 -7.78 0.63 11.84
C GLU A 41 -8.71 -0.35 11.08
N ILE A 42 -8.16 -1.22 10.23
CA ILE A 42 -8.93 -2.18 9.41
C ILE A 42 -8.86 -3.57 10.03
N LEU A 43 -10.03 -4.14 10.36
CA LEU A 43 -10.14 -5.52 10.83
C LEU A 43 -10.66 -6.43 9.72
N GLY A 44 -9.97 -7.56 9.51
CA GLY A 44 -10.37 -8.57 8.53
C GLY A 44 -9.20 -9.26 7.87
N PHE A 45 -9.47 -9.89 6.73
CA PHE A 45 -8.44 -10.49 5.88
C PHE A 45 -8.00 -9.49 4.82
N LEU A 46 -6.69 -9.26 4.73
CA LEU A 46 -6.08 -8.46 3.68
C LEU A 46 -5.54 -9.38 2.58
N TYR A 47 -5.90 -9.10 1.34
CA TYR A 47 -5.40 -9.79 0.16
C TYR A 47 -4.61 -8.79 -0.68
N GLY A 48 -3.40 -9.17 -1.09
CA GLY A 48 -2.53 -8.30 -1.86
C GLY A 48 -1.40 -9.07 -2.53
N ASP A 49 -0.57 -8.34 -3.27
CA ASP A 49 0.60 -8.91 -3.95
C ASP A 49 1.66 -9.43 -2.97
N LYS A 50 2.47 -10.38 -3.42
CA LYS A 50 3.58 -10.94 -2.64
C LYS A 50 4.58 -9.86 -2.19
N GLY A 51 4.77 -8.78 -2.97
CA GLY A 51 5.65 -7.67 -2.61
C GLY A 51 5.29 -6.96 -1.30
N TYR A 52 4.02 -7.03 -0.88
CA TYR A 52 3.55 -6.46 0.38
C TYR A 52 3.81 -7.36 1.60
N ILE A 53 4.16 -8.63 1.39
CA ILE A 53 4.44 -9.57 2.48
C ILE A 53 5.91 -9.40 2.90
N SER A 54 6.13 -9.04 4.17
CA SER A 54 7.47 -9.13 4.77
C SER A 54 7.75 -10.58 5.16
N GLY A 55 8.34 -11.35 4.24
CA GLY A 55 8.95 -12.63 4.58
C GLY A 55 10.34 -12.42 5.19
N SER A 56 10.71 -13.25 6.18
CA SER A 56 12.12 -13.63 6.29
C SER A 56 12.45 -14.41 5.02
N LEU A 57 13.50 -14.00 4.33
CA LEU A 57 14.13 -14.88 3.34
C LEU A 57 14.77 -16.08 4.05
#